data_AF-A0A430R385-F1
#
_entry.id   AF-A0A430R385-F1
#
_cell.length_a   1.000
_cell.length_b   1.000
_cell.length_c   1.000
_cell.angle_alpha   90.00
_cell.angle_beta   90.00
_cell.angle_gamma   90.00
#
_symmetry.space_group_name_H-M   'P 1'
#
loop_
_entity.id
_entity.type
_entity.pdbx_description
1 polymer ?
#
loop_
_entity_poly.entity_id
_entity_poly.type
_entity_poly.pdbx_seq_one_letter_code
_entity_poly.pdbx_strand_id
1 'polypeptide(L)'
;HLFRLEAGLLGASLSVPLGFRTVELDGEGWLLLNGRRLFLRGTNIIPTQWLAGYSEALAQKDVALLKEANLNAVRVHAHVTHPAFYRACDQEGILVWQDFPLQWGYAPDEAFAQEALRQARALVEVLGAHPSLYLWCAQNEPTHNRHTLGPLLSAALRAEDPTRPVREASDFREHSYP
;
A
#
# COMPACT_ATOMS: atom_id res chain seq x y z
N HIS A 1 -7.98 10.76 11.94
CA HIS A 1 -8.96 10.31 12.95
C HIS A 1 -9.66 9.07 12.44
N LEU A 2 -9.90 8.10 13.34
CA LEU A 2 -10.67 6.91 13.02
C LEU A 2 -12.09 7.04 13.58
N PHE A 3 -13.04 6.55 12.81
CA PHE A 3 -14.46 6.42 13.11
C PHE A 3 -14.82 4.93 13.13
N ARG A 4 -16.00 4.61 13.63
CA ARG A 4 -16.58 3.27 13.56
C ARG A 4 -17.78 3.30 12.64
N LEU A 5 -17.75 2.50 11.58
CA LEU A 5 -18.89 2.25 10.72
C LEU A 5 -19.63 1.02 11.24
N GLU A 6 -20.91 1.18 11.55
CA GLU A 6 -21.80 0.09 11.97
C GLU A 6 -22.85 -0.13 10.88
N ALA A 7 -23.00 -1.38 10.43
CA ALA A 7 -23.97 -1.78 9.43
C ALA A 7 -24.79 -2.96 9.96
N GLY A 8 -26.11 -2.94 9.73
CA GLY A 8 -27.02 -4.00 10.15
C GLY A 8 -27.94 -4.45 9.02
N LEU A 9 -28.17 -5.76 8.91
CA LEU A 9 -29.09 -6.35 7.94
C LEU A 9 -29.76 -7.58 8.54
N LEU A 10 -31.10 -7.60 8.55
CA LEU A 10 -31.91 -8.75 9.02
C LEU A 10 -31.48 -9.30 10.41
N GLY A 11 -31.06 -8.41 11.32
CA GLY A 11 -30.62 -8.78 12.68
C GLY A 11 -29.14 -9.14 12.82
N ALA A 12 -28.38 -9.26 11.72
CA ALA A 12 -26.92 -9.30 11.77
C ALA A 12 -26.35 -7.89 11.85
N SER A 13 -25.23 -7.70 12.56
CA SER A 13 -24.48 -6.44 12.59
C SER A 13 -22.98 -6.65 12.35
N LEU A 14 -22.37 -5.68 11.69
CA LEU A 14 -20.94 -5.59 11.45
C LEU A 14 -20.45 -4.22 11.91
N SER A 15 -19.27 -4.17 12.51
CA SER A 15 -18.60 -2.93 12.88
C SER A 15 -17.16 -2.94 12.36
N VAL A 16 -16.75 -1.89 11.65
CA VAL A 16 -15.38 -1.75 11.15
C VAL A 16 -14.82 -0.35 11.45
N PRO A 17 -13.51 -0.23 11.76
CA PRO A 17 -12.86 1.07 11.83
C PRO A 17 -12.72 1.68 10.43
N LEU A 18 -12.81 3.01 10.33
CA LEU A 18 -12.76 3.76 9.08
C LEU A 18 -12.03 5.08 9.31
N GLY A 19 -11.30 5.59 8.32
CA GLY A 19 -10.80 6.97 8.33
C GLY A 19 -11.15 7.68 7.02
N PHE A 20 -11.36 9.00 7.11
CA PHE A 20 -11.60 9.85 5.94
C PHE A 20 -10.40 10.76 5.71
N ARG A 21 -9.94 10.82 4.46
CA ARG A 21 -8.89 11.73 4.00
C ARG A 21 -8.93 11.85 2.47
N THR A 22 -8.37 12.92 1.93
CA THR A 22 -7.98 12.97 0.51
C THR A 22 -6.47 12.80 0.38
N VAL A 23 -6.03 12.08 -0.64
CA VAL A 23 -4.61 11.96 -1.02
C VAL A 23 -4.48 12.20 -2.50
N GLU A 24 -3.62 13.15 -2.85
CA GLU A 24 -3.38 13.59 -4.23
C GLU A 24 -1.88 13.82 -4.43
N LEU A 25 -1.45 13.86 -5.69
CA LEU A 25 -0.15 14.37 -6.09
C LEU A 25 -0.36 15.67 -6.87
N ASP A 26 0.36 16.75 -6.54
CA ASP A 26 0.32 17.95 -7.38
C ASP A 26 1.24 17.85 -8.60
N GLY A 27 1.21 18.88 -9.45
CA GLY A 27 2.02 18.93 -10.67
C GLY A 27 3.54 18.97 -10.43
N GLU A 28 3.98 19.19 -9.19
CA GLU A 28 5.40 19.13 -8.79
C GLU A 28 5.76 17.76 -8.18
N GLY A 29 4.81 16.85 -8.03
CA GLY A 29 5.00 15.53 -7.44
C GLY A 29 4.97 15.51 -5.91
N TRP A 30 4.52 16.59 -5.25
CA TRP A 30 4.31 16.58 -3.80
C TRP A 30 3.06 15.77 -3.45
N LEU A 31 3.14 15.04 -2.33
CA LEU A 31 1.94 14.46 -1.74
C LEU A 31 1.11 15.55 -1.06
N LEU A 32 -0.17 15.62 -1.40
CA LEU A 32 -1.15 16.42 -0.69
C LEU A 32 -2.01 15.50 0.16
N LEU A 33 -1.99 15.70 1.48
CA LEU A 33 -2.89 15.05 2.41
C LEU A 33 -3.91 16.08 2.88
N ASN A 34 -5.19 15.86 2.58
CA ASN A 34 -6.27 16.81 2.88
C ASN A 34 -5.98 18.22 2.34
N GLY A 35 -5.49 18.31 1.09
CA GLY A 35 -5.17 19.56 0.40
C GLY A 35 -3.90 20.26 0.87
N ARG A 36 -3.10 19.66 1.76
CA ARG A 36 -1.85 20.25 2.28
C ARG A 36 -0.65 19.44 1.82
N ARG A 37 0.36 20.11 1.24
CA ARG A 37 1.65 19.48 0.91
C ARG A 37 2.25 18.87 2.17
N LEU A 38 2.68 17.62 2.06
CA LEU A 38 3.31 16.84 3.12
C LEU A 38 4.66 16.32 2.62
N PHE A 39 5.72 16.63 3.36
CA PHE A 39 7.01 16.00 3.13
C PHE A 39 7.02 14.58 3.73
N LEU A 40 7.28 13.58 2.89
CA LEU A 40 7.33 12.18 3.30
C LEU A 40 8.71 11.82 3.84
N ARG A 41 8.75 11.49 5.13
CA ARG A 41 9.90 10.92 5.82
C ARG A 41 9.64 9.43 5.96
N GLY A 42 10.18 8.68 5.00
CA GLY A 42 9.86 7.27 4.80
C GLY A 42 11.02 6.33 5.11
N THR A 43 10.68 5.07 5.36
CA THR A 43 11.58 3.91 5.30
C THR A 43 10.86 2.72 4.68
N ASN A 44 11.57 1.62 4.45
CA ASN A 44 10.97 0.34 4.08
C ASN A 44 10.72 -0.52 5.32
N ILE A 45 9.62 -1.27 5.32
CA ILE A 45 9.48 -2.47 6.14
C ILE A 45 9.66 -3.70 5.24
N ILE A 46 10.35 -4.70 5.77
CA ILE A 46 10.76 -5.92 5.07
C ILE A 46 10.01 -7.10 5.73
N PRO A 47 9.70 -8.20 5.01
CA PRO A 47 9.02 -9.35 5.61
C PRO A 47 9.78 -9.90 6.82
N THR A 48 9.03 -10.39 7.81
CA THR A 48 9.62 -11.31 8.79
C THR A 48 9.77 -12.70 8.17
N GLN A 49 10.72 -13.48 8.69
CA GLN A 49 10.99 -14.84 8.18
C GLN A 49 9.74 -15.73 8.21
N TRP A 50 8.91 -15.58 9.25
CA TRP A 50 7.69 -16.35 9.44
C TRP A 50 6.51 -15.39 9.59
N LEU A 51 5.79 -15.15 8.50
CA LEU A 51 4.63 -14.24 8.51
C LEU A 51 3.57 -14.65 9.53
N ALA A 52 3.37 -15.96 9.73
CA ALA A 52 2.46 -16.50 10.75
C ALA A 52 2.87 -16.15 12.19
N GLY A 53 4.16 -15.82 12.41
CA GLY A 53 4.67 -15.33 13.69
C GLY A 53 4.53 -13.82 13.88
N TYR A 54 4.09 -13.08 12.87
CA TYR A 54 3.93 -11.62 12.96
C TYR A 54 2.63 -11.27 13.69
N SER A 55 2.76 -10.86 14.95
CA SER A 55 1.64 -10.59 15.85
C SER A 55 1.25 -9.12 15.90
N GLU A 56 0.12 -8.81 16.55
CA GLU A 56 -0.29 -7.43 16.80
C GLU A 56 0.73 -6.67 17.67
N ALA A 57 1.37 -7.34 18.62
CA ALA A 57 2.41 -6.73 19.46
C ALA A 57 3.66 -6.37 18.64
N LEU A 58 4.04 -7.19 17.66
CA LEU A 58 5.14 -6.88 16.74
C LEU A 58 4.77 -5.72 15.82
N ALA A 59 3.55 -5.71 15.28
CA ALA A 59 3.05 -4.60 14.47
C ALA A 59 3.09 -3.26 15.23
N GLN A 60 2.59 -3.24 16.48
CA GLN A 60 2.62 -2.05 17.33
C GLN A 60 4.04 -1.61 17.63
N LYS A 61 4.94 -2.56 17.93
CA LYS A 61 6.36 -2.26 18.17
C LYS A 61 7.01 -1.63 16.93
N ASP A 62 6.81 -2.21 15.75
CA ASP A 62 7.41 -1.69 14.51
C ASP A 62 6.90 -0.28 14.21
N VAL A 63 5.59 -0.04 14.37
CA VAL A 63 5.00 1.30 14.15
C VAL A 63 5.46 2.32 15.22
N ALA A 64 5.65 1.90 16.47
CA ALA A 64 6.24 2.74 17.51
C ALA A 64 7.67 3.17 17.14
N LEU A 65 8.50 2.25 16.65
CA LEU A 65 9.86 2.54 16.19
C LEU A 65 9.86 3.55 15.02
N LEU A 66 8.92 3.45 14.08
CA LEU A 66 8.76 4.44 13.01
C LEU A 66 8.50 5.84 13.58
N LYS A 67 7.64 5.95 14.59
CA LYS A 67 7.31 7.23 15.24
C LYS A 67 8.47 7.78 16.04
N GLU A 68 9.17 6.94 16.81
CA GLU A 68 10.38 7.32 17.55
C GLU A 68 11.48 7.83 16.62
N ALA A 69 11.56 7.28 15.41
CA ALA A 69 12.45 7.74 14.34
C ALA A 69 11.95 9.01 13.62
N ASN A 70 10.85 9.63 14.06
CA ASN A 70 10.20 10.79 13.43
C ASN A 70 9.75 10.58 11.97
N LEU A 71 9.54 9.32 11.57
CA LEU A 71 9.00 8.97 10.27
C LEU A 71 7.49 9.18 10.25
N ASN A 72 6.96 9.54 9.08
CA ASN A 72 5.51 9.69 8.86
C ASN A 72 5.00 8.79 7.73
N ALA A 73 5.88 8.01 7.11
CA ALA A 73 5.53 7.07 6.07
C ALA A 73 6.39 5.80 6.15
N VAL A 74 5.86 4.71 5.59
CA VAL A 74 6.55 3.44 5.45
C VAL A 74 6.13 2.76 4.15
N ARG A 75 7.07 2.11 3.48
CA ARG A 75 6.83 1.30 2.29
C ARG A 75 6.87 -0.18 2.66
N VAL A 76 5.76 -0.88 2.43
CA VAL A 76 5.72 -2.35 2.50
C VAL A 76 6.36 -2.87 1.21
N HIS A 77 7.64 -3.23 1.31
CA HIS A 77 8.51 -3.40 0.15
C HIS A 77 8.34 -4.78 -0.51
N ALA A 78 7.82 -4.79 -1.74
CA ALA A 78 7.65 -5.97 -2.60
C ALA A 78 6.91 -7.17 -1.95
N HIS A 79 6.05 -6.92 -0.95
CA HIS A 79 5.28 -7.97 -0.27
C HIS A 79 3.96 -7.44 0.29
N VAL A 80 3.11 -8.35 0.78
CA VAL A 80 1.96 -8.03 1.62
C VAL A 80 2.25 -8.55 3.02
N THR A 81 2.13 -7.71 4.04
CA THR A 81 2.41 -8.09 5.43
C THR A 81 1.13 -8.41 6.20
N HIS A 82 1.26 -8.72 7.48
CA HIS A 82 0.14 -9.09 8.32
C HIS A 82 -0.85 -7.92 8.49
N PRO A 83 -2.18 -8.16 8.48
CA PRO A 83 -3.21 -7.11 8.62
C PRO A 83 -3.05 -6.20 9.86
N ALA A 84 -2.43 -6.73 10.92
CA ALA A 84 -2.17 -5.96 12.14
C ALA A 84 -1.26 -4.74 11.91
N PHE A 85 -0.32 -4.82 10.96
CA PHE A 85 0.58 -3.72 10.63
C PHE A 85 -0.19 -2.52 10.07
N TYR A 86 -1.08 -2.76 9.11
CA TYR A 86 -1.91 -1.70 8.52
C TYR A 86 -2.85 -1.09 9.56
N ARG A 87 -3.46 -1.90 10.44
CA ARG A 87 -4.27 -1.40 11.56
C ARG A 87 -3.46 -0.52 12.51
N ALA A 88 -2.23 -0.92 12.84
CA ALA A 88 -1.35 -0.11 13.68
C ALA A 88 -0.98 1.21 12.99
N CYS A 89 -0.69 1.19 11.68
CA CYS A 89 -0.44 2.40 10.90
C CYS A 89 -1.65 3.35 10.87
N ASP A 90 -2.86 2.82 10.70
CA ASP A 90 -4.11 3.59 10.73
C ASP A 90 -4.30 4.31 12.08
N GLN A 91 -4.03 3.61 13.18
CA GLN A 91 -4.19 4.11 14.55
C GLN A 91 -3.15 5.18 14.88
N GLU A 92 -1.90 4.94 14.49
CA GLU A 92 -0.76 5.75 14.91
C GLU A 92 -0.46 6.92 13.95
N GLY A 93 -1.10 6.93 12.77
CA GLY A 93 -0.97 8.00 11.78
C GLY A 93 0.28 7.90 10.90
N ILE A 94 0.68 6.68 10.53
CA ILE A 94 1.79 6.42 9.60
C ILE A 94 1.22 6.12 8.22
N LEU A 95 1.67 6.84 7.20
CA LEU A 95 1.23 6.62 5.82
C LEU A 95 1.90 5.38 5.21
N VAL A 96 1.13 4.55 4.51
CA VAL A 96 1.64 3.31 3.91
C VAL A 96 1.70 3.41 2.38
N TRP A 97 2.89 3.22 1.83
CA TRP A 97 3.09 2.87 0.42
C TRP A 97 3.01 1.34 0.33
N GLN A 98 2.11 0.82 -0.51
CA GLN A 98 1.97 -0.61 -0.72
C GLN A 98 2.46 -1.03 -2.10
N ASP A 99 3.52 -1.84 -2.13
CA ASP A 99 3.92 -2.53 -3.36
C ASP A 99 3.02 -3.73 -3.64
N PHE A 100 2.76 -4.00 -4.90
CA PHE A 100 2.33 -5.32 -5.32
C PHE A 100 3.52 -6.30 -5.22
N PRO A 101 3.34 -7.57 -4.82
CA PRO A 101 4.43 -8.53 -4.60
C PRO A 101 5.02 -9.08 -5.92
N LEU A 102 5.33 -8.18 -6.86
CA LEU A 102 6.04 -8.46 -8.09
C LEU A 102 7.37 -7.71 -8.07
N GLN A 103 8.47 -8.47 -8.02
CA GLN A 103 9.82 -7.95 -7.98
C GLN A 103 10.62 -8.46 -9.18
N TRP A 104 11.28 -7.55 -9.89
CA TRP A 104 12.18 -7.84 -11.02
C TRP A 104 11.52 -8.47 -12.25
N GLY A 105 12.03 -9.61 -12.73
CA GLY A 105 11.54 -10.31 -13.92
C GLY A 105 10.63 -11.47 -13.56
N TYR A 106 9.58 -11.65 -14.35
CA TYR A 106 8.60 -12.71 -14.15
C TYR A 106 8.00 -13.14 -15.49
N ALA A 107 7.29 -14.28 -15.51
CA ALA A 107 6.86 -14.92 -16.74
C ALA A 107 6.06 -13.94 -17.65
N PRO A 108 6.38 -13.86 -18.95
CA PRO A 108 5.75 -12.90 -19.87
C PRO A 108 4.46 -13.43 -20.52
N ASP A 109 3.91 -14.54 -20.03
CA ASP A 109 2.71 -15.15 -20.60
C ASP A 109 1.41 -14.57 -20.07
N GLU A 110 0.34 -14.77 -20.85
CA GLU A 110 -1.00 -14.28 -20.55
C GLU A 110 -1.55 -14.84 -19.23
N ALA A 111 -1.22 -16.09 -18.88
CA ALA A 111 -1.74 -16.69 -17.65
C ALA A 111 -1.16 -15.98 -16.42
N PHE A 112 0.12 -15.63 -16.44
CA PHE A 112 0.74 -14.81 -15.41
C PHE A 112 0.10 -13.42 -15.32
N ALA A 113 -0.11 -12.75 -16.46
CA ALA A 113 -0.72 -11.43 -16.50
C ALA A 113 -2.16 -11.43 -15.92
N GLN A 114 -2.97 -12.44 -16.26
CA GLN A 114 -4.32 -12.59 -15.73
C GLN A 114 -4.34 -12.84 -14.23
N GLU A 115 -3.43 -13.67 -13.73
CA GLU A 115 -3.34 -13.93 -12.29
C GLU A 115 -2.84 -12.70 -11.52
N ALA A 116 -1.87 -11.97 -12.06
CA ALA A 116 -1.41 -10.71 -11.50
C ALA A 116 -2.54 -9.66 -11.42
N LEU A 117 -3.35 -9.54 -12.46
CA LEU A 117 -4.53 -8.66 -12.45
C LEU A 117 -5.56 -9.09 -11.41
N ARG A 118 -5.86 -10.39 -11.31
CA ARG A 118 -6.79 -10.94 -10.31
C ARG A 118 -6.31 -10.61 -8.89
N GLN A 119 -5.03 -10.82 -8.61
CA GLN A 119 -4.44 -10.53 -7.30
C GLN A 119 -4.35 -9.04 -6.99
N ALA A 120 -4.11 -8.17 -7.98
CA ALA A 120 -4.11 -6.72 -7.77
C ALA A 120 -5.49 -6.22 -7.33
N ARG A 121 -6.57 -6.74 -7.93
CA ARG A 121 -7.95 -6.44 -7.50
C ARG A 121 -8.22 -6.92 -6.08
N ALA A 122 -7.84 -8.16 -5.77
CA ALA A 122 -8.00 -8.73 -4.43
C ALA A 122 -7.20 -7.93 -3.37
N LEU A 123 -6.03 -7.40 -3.73
CA LEU A 123 -5.23 -6.58 -2.83
C LEU A 123 -5.96 -5.28 -2.47
N VAL A 124 -6.58 -4.62 -3.45
CA VAL A 124 -7.40 -3.43 -3.23
C VAL A 124 -8.62 -3.77 -2.37
N GLU A 125 -9.28 -4.89 -2.62
CA GLU A 125 -10.41 -5.34 -1.81
C GLU A 125 -10.03 -5.54 -0.34
N VAL A 126 -8.87 -6.17 -0.08
CA VAL A 126 -8.42 -6.49 1.29
C VAL A 126 -7.87 -5.27 2.02
N LEU A 127 -7.12 -4.39 1.34
CA LEU A 127 -6.39 -3.30 2.01
C LEU A 127 -6.95 -1.90 1.74
N GLY A 128 -7.84 -1.72 0.77
CA GLY A 128 -8.34 -0.41 0.33
C GLY A 128 -9.12 0.36 1.39
N ALA A 129 -9.64 -0.34 2.41
CA ALA A 129 -10.29 0.27 3.56
C ALA A 129 -9.33 0.97 4.53
N HIS A 130 -8.01 0.70 4.45
CA HIS A 130 -7.02 1.30 5.35
C HIS A 130 -6.76 2.78 4.99
N PRO A 131 -7.14 3.75 5.84
CA PRO A 131 -6.88 5.17 5.59
C PRO A 131 -5.39 5.52 5.60
N SER A 132 -4.53 4.73 6.26
CA SER A 132 -3.08 4.93 6.24
C SER A 132 -2.47 4.73 4.86
N LEU A 133 -3.00 3.80 4.07
CA LEU A 133 -2.50 3.47 2.75
C LEU A 133 -2.63 4.68 1.84
N TYR A 134 -1.56 5.26 1.31
CA TYR A 134 -1.62 6.49 0.50
C TYR A 134 -1.24 6.28 -0.97
N LEU A 135 -0.56 5.18 -1.29
CA LEU A 135 -0.10 4.92 -2.65
C LEU A 135 -0.08 3.41 -2.92
N TRP A 136 -0.56 3.05 -4.11
CA TRP A 136 -0.35 1.73 -4.70
C TRP A 136 0.81 1.77 -5.66
N CYS A 137 1.75 0.83 -5.54
CA CYS A 137 2.83 0.65 -6.48
C CYS A 137 2.68 -0.71 -7.16
N ALA A 138 2.47 -0.71 -8.47
CA ALA A 138 2.10 -1.92 -9.18
C ALA A 138 3.24 -2.95 -9.28
N GLN A 139 4.50 -2.52 -9.16
CA GLN A 139 5.68 -3.38 -9.34
C GLN A 139 6.90 -2.81 -8.62
N ASN A 140 7.79 -3.69 -8.14
CA ASN A 140 9.13 -3.31 -7.72
C ASN A 140 10.17 -3.64 -8.80
N GLU A 141 10.80 -2.62 -9.37
CA GLU A 141 11.94 -2.71 -10.29
C GLU A 141 11.74 -3.72 -11.43
N PRO A 142 10.61 -3.66 -12.16
CA PRO A 142 10.34 -4.63 -13.21
C PRO A 142 11.38 -4.54 -14.32
N THR A 143 11.75 -5.69 -14.87
CA THR A 143 12.68 -5.77 -16.01
C THR A 143 11.93 -5.68 -17.33
N HIS A 144 11.82 -6.77 -18.08
CA HIS A 144 11.15 -6.80 -19.38
C HIS A 144 9.64 -6.56 -19.29
N ASN A 145 9.00 -6.94 -18.17
CA ASN A 145 7.56 -6.81 -17.97
C ASN A 145 7.07 -5.37 -17.75
N ARG A 146 7.99 -4.42 -17.52
CA ARG A 146 7.71 -3.00 -17.36
C ARG A 146 6.75 -2.47 -18.43
N HIS A 147 6.99 -2.85 -19.68
CA HIS A 147 6.27 -2.33 -20.83
C HIS A 147 4.98 -3.10 -21.18
N THR A 148 4.79 -4.27 -20.58
CA THR A 148 3.63 -5.13 -20.85
C THR A 148 2.67 -5.14 -19.67
N LEU A 149 3.12 -5.58 -18.49
CA LEU A 149 2.27 -5.75 -17.33
C LEU A 149 2.04 -4.44 -16.56
N GLY A 150 3.01 -3.53 -16.57
CA GLY A 150 2.91 -2.27 -15.83
C GLY A 150 1.70 -1.40 -16.17
N PRO A 151 1.46 -1.08 -17.46
CA PRO A 151 0.27 -0.34 -17.88
C PRO A 151 -1.03 -1.04 -17.48
N LEU A 152 -1.09 -2.37 -17.60
CA LEU A 152 -2.28 -3.16 -17.26
C LEU A 152 -2.59 -3.13 -15.76
N LEU A 153 -1.58 -3.38 -14.91
CA LEU A 153 -1.75 -3.36 -13.46
C LEU A 153 -2.09 -1.95 -12.97
N SER A 154 -1.40 -0.92 -13.48
CA SER A 154 -1.67 0.45 -13.04
C SER A 154 -3.06 0.92 -13.46
N ALA A 155 -3.55 0.52 -14.64
CA ALA A 155 -4.92 0.79 -15.07
C ALA A 155 -5.95 0.06 -14.19
N ALA A 156 -5.71 -1.23 -13.88
CA ALA A 156 -6.58 -1.99 -12.99
C ALA A 156 -6.65 -1.36 -11.59
N LEU A 157 -5.50 -1.04 -10.97
CA LEU A 157 -5.47 -0.41 -9.65
C LEU A 157 -6.20 0.94 -9.62
N ARG A 158 -6.07 1.78 -10.66
CA ARG A 158 -6.80 3.05 -10.75
C ARG A 158 -8.32 2.85 -10.91
N ALA A 159 -8.73 1.78 -11.58
CA ALA A 159 -10.14 1.46 -11.75
C ALA A 159 -10.77 0.94 -10.45
N GLU A 160 -10.04 0.10 -9.70
CA GLU A 160 -10.51 -0.46 -8.42
C GLU A 160 -10.45 0.56 -7.28
N ASP A 161 -9.44 1.43 -7.25
CA ASP A 161 -9.28 2.47 -6.24
C ASP A 161 -8.94 3.83 -6.87
N PRO A 162 -9.96 4.63 -7.26
CA PRO A 162 -9.75 5.96 -7.80
C PRO A 162 -9.37 7.00 -6.73
N THR A 163 -9.31 6.63 -5.45
CA THR A 163 -9.10 7.56 -4.33
C THR A 163 -7.63 7.70 -3.91
N ARG A 164 -6.73 6.93 -4.55
CA ARG A 164 -5.30 6.91 -4.25
C ARG A 164 -4.45 7.03 -5.51
N PRO A 165 -3.30 7.73 -5.43
CA PRO A 165 -2.27 7.66 -6.45
C PRO A 165 -1.80 6.23 -6.72
N VAL A 166 -1.58 5.93 -8.00
CA VAL A 166 -1.01 4.67 -8.47
C VAL A 166 0.30 4.94 -9.19
N ARG A 167 1.36 4.31 -8.69
CA ARG A 167 2.68 4.26 -9.33
C ARG A 167 2.81 2.97 -10.12
N GLU A 168 3.25 3.08 -11.37
CA GLU A 168 3.42 1.90 -12.24
C GLU A 168 4.56 0.98 -11.78
N ALA A 169 5.63 1.56 -11.27
CA ALA A 169 6.72 0.84 -10.63
C ALA A 169 7.54 1.76 -9.74
N SER A 170 8.17 1.21 -8.70
CA SER A 170 9.42 1.78 -8.18
C SER A 170 10.53 1.36 -9.13
N ASP A 171 11.38 2.29 -9.57
CA ASP A 171 12.47 1.95 -10.49
C ASP A 171 13.79 2.64 -10.17
N PHE A 172 14.82 2.24 -10.90
CA PHE A 172 16.21 2.70 -10.73
C PHE A 172 16.40 4.22 -10.88
N ARG A 173 15.39 4.97 -11.34
CA ARG A 173 15.46 6.44 -11.36
C ARG A 173 15.22 7.04 -9.98
N GLU A 174 14.70 6.25 -9.04
CA GLU A 174 14.43 6.63 -7.65
C GLU A 174 15.46 6.05 -6.67
N HIS A 175 16.24 5.08 -7.14
CA HIS A 175 17.30 4.44 -6.38
C HIS A 175 18.66 4.85 -6.96
N SER A 176 19.39 5.68 -6.24
CA SER A 176 20.81 5.95 -6.54
C SER A 176 21.63 4.71 -6.15
N TYR A 177 21.67 3.71 -7.01
CA TYR A 177 22.66 2.65 -6.91
C TYR A 177 24.03 3.22 -7.35
N PRO A 178 25.12 2.89 -6.63
CA PRO A 178 26.47 3.26 -7.05
C PRO A 178 26.85 2.63 -8.40
#